data_AF-A0A7J5UJ05-F1
#
_entry.id   AF-A0A7J5UJ05-F1
#
_cell.length_a   1.000
_cell.length_b   1.000
_cell.length_c   1.000
_cell.angle_alpha   90.00
_cell.angle_beta   90.00
_cell.angle_gamma   90.00
#
_symmetry.space_group_name_H-M   'P 1'
#
loop_
_entity.id
_entity.type
_entity.pdbx_description
1 polymer ?
#
loop_
_entity_poly.entity_id
_entity_poly.type
_entity_poly.pdbx_seq_one_letter_code
_entity_poly.pdbx_strand_id
1 'polypeptide(L)'
;MTAAPDAVPVPAALRGGSGATRDGAAWLTRLPDLVDRARTRWGLRLEAPFPAGTTAWTAPARTADGTDAVVKIVCPHPEAAAEAAGLRAWAGRGAVDLLDHDAATWTLLLRRARPGHGLAADRALAE
;
A
#
# COMPACT_ATOMS: atom_id res chain seq x y z
N MET A 1 29.32 3.73 2.33
CA MET A 1 28.65 4.61 1.36
C MET A 1 27.23 4.09 1.22
N THR A 2 26.31 4.58 2.05
CA THR A 2 24.90 4.17 1.98
C THR A 2 24.33 4.82 0.74
N ALA A 3 23.92 4.03 -0.26
CA ALA A 3 23.23 4.55 -1.43
C ALA A 3 22.05 5.41 -0.95
N ALA A 4 21.90 6.61 -1.53
CA ALA A 4 20.68 7.37 -1.34
C ALA A 4 19.50 6.45 -1.70
N PRO A 5 18.44 6.36 -0.89
CA PRO A 5 17.30 5.55 -1.24
C PRO A 5 16.80 6.02 -2.61
N ASP A 6 16.66 5.09 -3.56
CA ASP A 6 16.03 5.38 -4.84
C ASP A 6 14.70 6.09 -4.57
N ALA A 7 14.44 7.18 -5.28
CA ALA A 7 13.27 8.00 -5.03
C ALA A 7 12.00 7.15 -5.18
N VAL A 8 11.25 6.99 -4.08
CA VAL A 8 9.97 6.27 -4.10
C VAL A 8 9.00 6.98 -5.06
N PRO A 9 8.53 6.31 -6.13
CA PRO A 9 7.56 6.91 -7.02
C PRO A 9 6.27 7.21 -6.27
N VAL A 10 5.78 8.44 -6.37
CA VAL A 10 4.52 8.87 -5.75
C VAL A 10 3.50 9.12 -6.87
N PRO A 11 2.42 8.32 -6.95
CA PRO A 11 1.37 8.49 -7.96
C PRO A 11 0.74 9.88 -7.93
N ALA A 12 0.37 10.41 -9.10
CA ALA A 12 -0.28 11.71 -9.22
C ALA A 12 -1.60 11.79 -8.44
N ALA A 13 -2.38 10.70 -8.44
CA ALA A 13 -3.63 10.61 -7.67
C ALA A 13 -3.40 10.79 -6.17
N LEU A 14 -2.32 10.24 -5.62
CA LEU A 14 -1.96 10.39 -4.22
C LEU A 14 -1.49 11.82 -3.90
N ARG A 15 -0.74 12.45 -4.80
CA ARG A 15 -0.33 13.85 -4.68
C ARG A 15 -1.52 14.81 -4.70
N GLY A 16 -2.52 14.57 -5.57
CA GLY A 16 -3.72 15.38 -5.66
C GLY A 16 -4.78 15.08 -4.59
N GLY A 17 -4.71 13.90 -3.96
CA GLY A 17 -5.57 13.49 -2.85
C GLY A 17 -5.03 13.97 -1.50
N SER A 18 -4.75 13.03 -0.59
CA SER A 18 -4.21 13.35 0.74
C SER A 18 -2.93 14.17 0.67
N GLY A 19 -2.07 13.96 -0.34
CA GLY A 19 -0.83 14.70 -0.53
C GLY A 19 -1.00 16.21 -0.77
N ALA A 20 -2.20 16.68 -1.14
CA ALA A 20 -2.49 18.10 -1.34
C ALA A 20 -2.79 18.83 -0.03
N THR A 21 -3.04 18.10 1.05
CA THR A 21 -3.22 18.67 2.39
C THR A 21 -1.87 18.97 3.04
N ARG A 22 -1.84 19.86 4.03
CA ARG A 22 -0.61 20.15 4.80
C ARG A 22 -0.04 18.89 5.45
N ASP A 23 -0.89 18.10 6.10
CA ASP A 23 -0.47 16.90 6.83
C ASP A 23 -0.06 15.79 5.88
N GLY A 24 -0.77 15.61 4.77
CA GLY A 24 -0.41 14.63 3.76
C GLY A 24 0.87 15.01 3.00
N ALA A 25 1.11 16.30 2.73
CA ALA A 25 2.39 16.76 2.19
C ALA A 25 3.55 16.46 3.15
N ALA A 26 3.36 16.69 4.45
CA ALA A 26 4.34 16.32 5.48
C ALA A 26 4.51 14.81 5.65
N TRP A 27 3.46 14.01 5.39
CA TRP A 27 3.55 12.56 5.36
C TRP A 27 4.32 12.07 4.12
N LEU A 28 4.11 12.69 2.95
CA LEU A 28 4.83 12.33 1.71
C LEU A 28 6.35 12.50 1.83
N THR A 29 6.84 13.46 2.63
CA THR A 29 8.29 13.59 2.87
C THR A 29 8.88 12.43 3.67
N ARG A 30 8.06 11.74 4.46
CA ARG A 30 8.43 10.55 5.25
C ARG A 30 8.21 9.25 4.50
N LEU A 31 7.47 9.28 3.38
CA LEU A 31 7.08 8.08 2.65
C LEU A 31 8.26 7.18 2.24
N PRO A 32 9.42 7.70 1.77
CA PRO A 32 10.58 6.87 1.48
C PRO A 32 11.02 5.99 2.66
N ASP A 33 11.11 6.57 3.86
CA ASP A 33 11.50 5.83 5.07
C ASP A 33 10.45 4.79 5.46
N LEU A 34 9.16 5.10 5.29
CA LEU A 34 8.06 4.17 5.56
C LEU A 34 8.10 2.96 4.62
N VAL A 35 8.40 3.20 3.33
CA VAL A 35 8.58 2.15 2.33
C VAL A 35 9.80 1.28 2.66
N ASP A 36 10.91 1.89 3.02
CA ASP A 36 12.13 1.17 3.40
C ASP A 36 11.96 0.34 4.68
N ARG A 37 11.21 0.87 5.66
CA ARG A 37 10.82 0.14 6.86
C ARG A 37 9.98 -1.07 6.52
N ALA A 38 8.95 -0.93 5.69
CA ALA A 38 8.11 -2.05 5.24
C ALA A 38 8.94 -3.10 4.49
N ARG A 39 9.80 -2.64 3.57
CA ARG A 39 10.72 -3.48 2.80
C ARG A 39 11.62 -4.31 3.70
N THR A 40 12.24 -3.68 4.68
CA THR A 40 13.18 -4.34 5.60
C THR A 40 12.47 -5.27 6.56
N ARG A 41 11.35 -4.81 7.15
CA ARG A 41 10.57 -5.59 8.14
C ARG A 41 10.09 -6.92 7.58
N TRP A 42 9.60 -6.93 6.35
CA TRP A 42 8.98 -8.11 5.73
C TRP A 42 9.85 -8.76 4.63
N GLY A 43 11.08 -8.28 4.43
CA GLY A 43 11.99 -8.80 3.40
C GLY A 43 11.41 -8.71 1.99
N LEU A 44 10.81 -7.57 1.65
CA LEU A 44 10.04 -7.42 0.42
C LEU A 44 10.90 -7.05 -0.79
N ARG A 45 10.54 -7.60 -1.95
CA ARG A 45 10.90 -7.07 -3.26
C ARG A 45 9.70 -6.29 -3.79
N LEU A 46 9.81 -4.97 -3.81
CA LEU A 46 8.73 -4.08 -4.26
C LEU A 46 8.77 -3.90 -5.78
N GLU A 47 7.59 -3.84 -6.38
CA GLU A 47 7.37 -3.41 -7.76
C GLU A 47 6.95 -1.93 -7.78
N ALA A 48 6.76 -1.37 -8.97
CA ALA A 48 6.23 -0.01 -9.12
C ALA A 48 4.85 0.11 -8.45
N PRO A 49 4.56 1.24 -7.76
CA PRO A 49 3.28 1.42 -7.10
C PRO A 49 2.14 1.47 -8.11
N PHE A 50 0.94 1.12 -7.64
CA PHE A 50 -0.26 1.31 -8.43
C PHE A 50 -0.47 2.80 -8.73
N PRO A 51 -0.91 3.17 -9.94
CA PRO A 51 -1.08 4.57 -10.33
C PRO A 51 -2.29 5.24 -9.66
N ALA A 52 -3.20 4.44 -9.12
CA ALA A 52 -4.45 4.88 -8.50
C ALA A 52 -4.37 4.82 -6.96
N GLY A 53 -5.29 5.54 -6.32
CA GLY A 53 -5.36 5.67 -4.86
C GLY A 53 -4.99 7.09 -4.40
N THR A 54 -5.83 7.67 -3.57
CA THR A 54 -5.72 9.07 -3.12
C THR A 54 -5.31 9.22 -1.67
N THR A 55 -5.44 8.16 -0.85
CA THR A 55 -5.21 8.20 0.60
C THR A 55 -4.07 7.30 1.10
N ALA A 56 -3.55 6.43 0.23
CA ALA A 56 -2.49 5.50 0.58
C ALA A 56 -1.56 5.28 -0.61
N TRP A 57 -0.29 5.07 -0.31
CA TRP A 57 0.67 4.53 -1.27
C TRP A 57 0.52 3.00 -1.28
N THR A 58 0.33 2.42 -2.46
CA THR A 58 0.18 0.97 -2.60
C THR A 58 1.08 0.43 -3.68
N ALA A 59 1.78 -0.68 -3.40
CA ALA A 59 2.65 -1.32 -4.38
C ALA A 59 2.60 -2.85 -4.28
N PRO A 60 2.66 -3.56 -5.41
CA PRO A 60 2.91 -5.00 -5.39
C PRO A 60 4.25 -5.32 -4.74
N ALA A 61 4.30 -6.48 -4.09
CA ALA A 61 5.48 -6.96 -3.42
C ALA A 61 5.58 -8.49 -3.51
N ARG A 62 6.80 -9.01 -3.44
CA ARG A 62 7.05 -10.40 -3.07
C ARG A 62 7.80 -10.46 -1.76
N THR A 63 7.33 -11.28 -0.83
CA THR A 63 8.05 -11.62 0.41
C THR A 63 9.24 -12.55 0.10
N ALA A 64 10.10 -12.75 1.10
CA ALA A 64 11.23 -13.67 0.99
C ALA A 64 10.82 -15.13 0.69
N ASP A 65 9.67 -15.57 1.21
CA ASP A 65 9.09 -16.90 0.96
C ASP A 65 8.34 -17.02 -0.38
N GLY A 66 8.30 -15.94 -1.17
CA GLY A 66 7.69 -15.91 -2.50
C GLY A 66 6.21 -15.57 -2.52
N THR A 67 5.59 -15.32 -1.37
CA THR A 67 4.19 -14.87 -1.28
C THR A 67 3.95 -13.59 -2.09
N ASP A 68 2.91 -13.61 -2.92
CA ASP A 68 2.47 -12.49 -3.74
C ASP A 68 1.59 -11.54 -2.91
N ALA A 69 2.09 -10.33 -2.68
CA ALA A 69 1.54 -9.40 -1.71
C ALA A 69 1.38 -7.99 -2.29
N VAL A 70 0.71 -7.14 -1.52
CA VAL A 70 0.61 -5.70 -1.72
C VAL A 70 0.95 -5.02 -0.40
N VAL A 71 1.87 -4.05 -0.44
CA VAL A 71 2.07 -3.12 0.68
C VAL A 71 1.12 -1.95 0.49
N LYS A 72 0.42 -1.58 1.56
CA LYS A 72 -0.40 -0.37 1.63
C LYS A 72 0.06 0.48 2.80
N ILE A 73 0.58 1.67 2.53
CA ILE A 73 0.99 2.65 3.55
C ILE A 73 -0.02 3.79 3.51
N VAL A 74 -0.80 3.92 4.59
CA VAL A 74 -1.91 4.86 4.64
C VAL A 74 -1.44 6.19 5.23
N CYS A 75 -1.87 7.30 4.63
CA CYS A 75 -1.73 8.61 5.26
C CYS A 75 -2.60 8.61 6.52
N PRO A 76 -2.07 8.89 7.72
CA PRO A 76 -2.84 8.75 8.96
C PRO A 76 -4.14 9.57 8.94
N HIS A 77 -5.28 8.91 9.21
CA HIS A 77 -6.58 9.54 9.42
C HIS A 77 -7.48 8.61 10.26
N PRO A 78 -8.46 9.12 11.04
CA PRO A 78 -9.19 8.32 12.04
C PRO A 78 -9.79 7.00 11.51
N GLU A 79 -10.37 7.03 10.32
CA GLU A 79 -11.04 5.88 9.71
C GLU A 79 -10.06 4.74 9.35
N ALA A 80 -8.79 5.05 9.06
CA ALA A 80 -7.80 4.03 8.73
C ALA A 80 -7.34 3.22 9.94
N ALA A 81 -7.59 3.68 11.17
CA ALA A 81 -7.12 3.01 12.38
C ALA A 81 -7.76 1.63 12.56
N ALA A 82 -9.01 1.49 12.08
CA ALA A 82 -9.78 0.25 12.17
C ALA A 82 -9.55 -0.69 10.98
N GLU A 83 -8.79 -0.30 9.96
CA GLU A 83 -8.71 -1.05 8.69
C GLU A 83 -8.17 -2.46 8.89
N ALA A 84 -7.07 -2.62 9.63
CA ALA A 84 -6.50 -3.93 9.91
C ALA A 84 -7.44 -4.83 10.74
N ALA A 85 -8.17 -4.25 11.70
CA ALA A 85 -9.16 -4.98 12.48
C ALA A 85 -10.33 -5.44 11.60
N GLY A 86 -10.79 -4.58 10.67
CA GLY A 86 -11.80 -4.92 9.68
C GLY A 86 -11.37 -6.08 8.78
N LEU A 87 -10.17 -6.02 8.20
CA LEU A 87 -9.63 -7.09 7.34
C LEU A 87 -9.51 -8.42 8.10
N ARG A 88 -9.08 -8.40 9.37
CA ARG A 88 -9.06 -9.60 10.22
C ARG A 88 -10.45 -10.18 10.45
N ALA A 89 -11.45 -9.33 10.69
CA ALA A 89 -12.83 -9.78 10.89
C ALA A 89 -13.43 -10.40 9.62
N TRP A 90 -13.07 -9.87 8.45
CA TRP A 90 -13.52 -10.39 7.16
C TRP A 90 -12.84 -11.73 6.85
N ALA A 91 -11.56 -11.91 7.19
CA ALA A 91 -10.82 -13.18 7.07
C ALA A 91 -10.95 -13.81 5.68
N GLY A 92 -10.68 -13.02 4.62
CA GLY A 92 -10.76 -13.48 3.23
C GLY A 92 -12.19 -13.52 2.65
N ARG A 93 -13.23 -13.25 3.45
CA ARG A 93 -14.63 -13.30 3.00
C ARG A 93 -15.02 -11.96 2.36
N GLY A 94 -14.85 -11.87 1.04
CA GLY A 94 -15.17 -10.66 0.26
C GLY A 94 -14.11 -9.55 0.35
N ALA A 95 -12.98 -9.82 1.02
CA ALA A 95 -11.81 -8.95 1.05
C ALA A 95 -10.53 -9.78 0.94
N VAL A 96 -9.43 -9.14 0.60
CA VAL A 96 -8.10 -9.77 0.62
C VAL A 96 -7.67 -10.10 2.05
N ASP A 97 -6.85 -11.14 2.19
CA ASP A 97 -6.27 -11.50 3.48
C ASP A 97 -5.27 -10.45 3.96
N LEU A 98 -5.34 -10.11 5.25
CA LEU A 98 -4.27 -9.40 5.94
C LEU A 98 -3.16 -10.41 6.30
N LEU A 99 -1.98 -10.24 5.70
CA LEU A 99 -0.81 -11.09 5.98
C LEU A 99 -0.08 -10.62 7.25
N ASP A 100 0.14 -9.31 7.38
CA ASP A 100 0.66 -8.66 8.59
C ASP A 100 0.32 -7.15 8.55
N HIS A 101 0.59 -6.44 9.63
CA HIS A 101 0.43 -4.99 9.72
C HIS A 101 1.47 -4.35 10.65
N ASP A 102 1.64 -3.04 10.51
CA ASP A 102 2.36 -2.19 11.43
C ASP A 102 1.50 -0.98 11.79
N ALA A 103 0.93 -1.02 13.00
CA ALA A 103 0.02 0.01 13.47
C ALA A 103 0.72 1.37 13.68
N ALA A 104 2.01 1.38 14.01
CA ALA A 104 2.74 2.62 14.27
C ALA A 104 2.93 3.45 12.99
N THR A 105 3.01 2.79 11.83
CA THR A 105 3.15 3.46 10.52
C THR A 105 1.97 3.26 9.59
N TRP A 106 0.83 2.78 10.11
CA TRP A 106 -0.39 2.63 9.32
C TRP A 106 -0.15 1.82 8.05
N THR A 107 0.66 0.77 8.18
CA THR A 107 1.14 -0.04 7.06
C THR A 107 0.51 -1.42 7.12
N LEU A 108 -0.03 -1.88 6.00
CA LEU A 108 -0.63 -3.20 5.84
C LEU A 108 0.16 -4.00 4.81
N LEU A 109 0.37 -5.27 5.09
CA LEU A 109 0.82 -6.26 4.12
C LEU A 109 -0.37 -7.16 3.79
N LEU A 110 -0.82 -7.11 2.54
CA LEU A 110 -2.05 -7.75 2.08
C LEU A 110 -1.73 -8.84 1.06
N ARG A 111 -2.52 -9.90 1.02
CA ARG A 111 -2.45 -10.86 -0.10
C ARG A 111 -2.87 -10.17 -1.38
N ARG A 112 -2.11 -10.35 -2.47
CA ARG A 112 -2.45 -9.75 -3.76
C ARG A 112 -3.68 -10.43 -4.35
N ALA A 113 -4.68 -9.64 -4.72
CA ALA A 113 -5.85 -10.14 -5.46
C ALA A 113 -5.45 -10.59 -6.87
N ARG A 114 -5.97 -11.73 -7.31
CA ARG A 114 -5.79 -12.30 -8.64
C ARG A 114 -7.13 -12.81 -9.17
N PRO A 115 -7.58 -12.39 -10.37
CA PRO A 115 -7.03 -11.29 -11.16
C PRO A 115 -7.12 -9.95 -10.41
N GLY A 116 -6.23 -9.01 -10.72
CA GLY A 116 -6.02 -7.78 -9.95
C GLY A 116 -6.07 -6.50 -10.77
N HIS A 117 -6.67 -6.54 -11.97
CA HIS A 117 -6.93 -5.35 -12.77
C HIS A 117 -8.11 -4.56 -12.19
N GLY A 118 -8.12 -3.25 -12.43
CA GLY A 118 -9.24 -2.41 -12.01
C GLY A 118 -10.53 -2.73 -12.79
N LEU A 119 -11.69 -2.48 -12.18
CA LEU A 119 -13.00 -2.80 -12.75
C LEU A 119 -13.20 -2.21 -14.15
N ALA A 120 -12.75 -0.97 -14.38
CA ALA A 120 -12.85 -0.30 -15.69
C ALA A 120 -12.01 -0.97 -16.79
N ALA A 121 -11.05 -1.82 -16.42
CA ALA A 121 -10.23 -2.59 -17.34
C ALA A 121 -10.72 -4.06 -17.44
N ASP A 122 -11.78 -4.42 -16.72
CA ASP A 122 -12.33 -5.77 -16.76
C ASP A 122 -13.10 -5.98 -18.07
N ARG A 123 -12.60 -6.90 -18.90
CA ARG A 123 -13.19 -7.20 -20.20
C ARG A 123 -14.53 -7.92 -20.10
N ALA A 124 -14.76 -8.67 -19.02
CA ALA A 124 -16.01 -9.42 -18.83
C ALA A 124 -17.19 -8.50 -18.45
N LEU A 125 -16.90 -7.25 -18.04
CA LEU A 125 -17.90 -6.24 -17.70
C LEU A 125 -18.06 -5.17 -18.79
N ALA A 126 -17.29 -5.28 -19.88
CA ALA A 126 -17.37 -4.37 -21.01
C ALA A 126 -18.40 -4.81 -22.08
N GLU A 127 -19.05 -5.96 -21.87
CA GLU A 127 -20.12 -6.55 -22.68
C GLU A 127 -21.47 -6.45 -21.96
#